data_AF-A0A139X9N5-F1
#
_entry.id   AF-A0A139X9N5-F1
#
_cell.length_a   1.000
_cell.length_b   1.000
_cell.length_c   1.000
_cell.angle_alpha   90.00
_cell.angle_beta   90.00
_cell.angle_gamma   90.00
#
_symmetry.space_group_name_H-M   'P 1'
#
loop_
_entity.id
_entity.type
_entity.pdbx_description
1 polymer ?
#
loop_
_entity_poly.entity_id
_entity_poly.type
_entity_poly.pdbx_seq_one_letter_code
_entity_poly.pdbx_strand_id
1 'polypeptide(L)' 'MNNQQPSKANQFVGNFKNGIWLFGISSWLFGITDRSIASFSDGYLSALDLTQLFTAATFFVAWLFLKPISKA' A
#
# COMPACT_ATOMS: atom_id res chain seq x y z
N MET A 1 9.30 -21.61 -36.03
CA MET A 1 9.86 -21.44 -34.67
C MET A 1 9.49 -20.05 -34.20
N ASN A 2 8.39 -19.91 -33.46
CA ASN A 2 7.92 -18.59 -33.01
C ASN A 2 8.55 -18.27 -31.64
N ASN A 3 9.44 -17.30 -31.66
CA ASN A 3 10.26 -16.89 -30.52
C ASN A 3 9.39 -16.38 -29.37
N GLN A 4 9.25 -17.22 -28.36
CA GLN A 4 8.70 -16.87 -27.06
C GLN A 4 9.61 -15.82 -26.41
N GLN A 5 9.31 -14.53 -26.59
CA GLN A 5 9.91 -13.45 -25.80
C GLN A 5 8.97 -12.87 -24.71
N PRO A 6 8.17 -13.65 -23.94
CA PRO A 6 7.43 -13.11 -22.80
C PRO A 6 8.28 -12.94 -21.52
N SER A 7 9.54 -13.40 -21.49
CA SER A 7 10.32 -13.51 -20.24
C SER A 7 10.72 -12.17 -19.61
N LYS A 8 11.29 -11.23 -20.37
CA LYS A 8 11.86 -9.99 -19.82
C LYS A 8 10.79 -8.95 -19.45
N ALA A 9 9.76 -8.80 -20.27
CA ALA A 9 8.66 -7.88 -20.01
C ALA A 9 7.83 -8.33 -18.80
N ASN A 10 7.55 -9.63 -18.67
CA ASN A 10 6.81 -10.15 -17.52
C ASN A 10 7.60 -10.03 -16.21
N GLN A 11 8.93 -10.24 -16.23
CA GLN A 11 9.78 -10.00 -15.07
C GLN A 11 9.81 -8.51 -14.67
N PHE A 12 9.92 -7.60 -15.64
CA PHE A 12 9.89 -6.17 -15.36
C PHE A 12 8.57 -5.74 -14.72
N VAL A 13 7.43 -6.20 -15.25
CA VAL A 13 6.10 -5.94 -14.68
C VAL A 13 5.97 -6.55 -13.28
N GLY A 14 6.52 -7.74 -13.05
CA GLY A 14 6.55 -8.38 -11.72
C GLY A 14 7.32 -7.54 -10.69
N ASN A 15 8.53 -7.10 -11.03
CA ASN A 15 9.36 -6.26 -10.17
C ASN A 15 8.74 -4.88 -9.94
N PHE A 16 8.16 -4.28 -10.97
CA PHE A 16 7.47 -2.99 -10.86
C PHE A 16 6.25 -3.07 -9.94
N LYS A 17 5.43 -4.12 -10.07
CA LYS A 17 4.31 -4.37 -9.15
C LYS A 17 4.78 -4.53 -7.71
N ASN A 18 5.88 -5.25 -7.49
CA ASN A 18 6.46 -5.40 -6.15
C ASN A 18 6.98 -4.06 -5.60
N GLY A 19 7.57 -3.22 -6.46
CA GLY A 19 7.98 -1.86 -6.12
C GLY A 19 6.79 -0.97 -5.72
N ILE A 20 5.71 -0.97 -6.50
CA ILE A 20 4.46 -0.24 -6.16
C ILE A 20 3.89 -0.75 -4.84
N TRP A 21 3.88 -2.07 -4.63
CA TRP A 21 3.35 -2.65 -3.41
C TRP A 21 4.13 -2.17 -2.17
N LEU A 22 5.47 -2.21 -2.24
CA LEU A 22 6.36 -1.77 -1.17
C LEU A 22 6.28 -0.25 -0.93
N PHE A 23 6.26 0.54 -2.00
CA PHE A 23 6.06 1.98 -1.91
C PHE A 23 4.68 2.33 -1.31
N GLY A 24 3.65 1.58 -1.69
CA GLY A 24 2.32 1.69 -1.12
C GLY A 24 2.34 1.46 0.39
N ILE A 25 3.04 0.43 0.89
CA ILE A 25 3.19 0.18 2.33
C ILE A 25 3.78 1.41 3.04
N SER A 26 4.88 1.95 2.52
CA SER A 26 5.50 3.14 3.10
C SER A 26 4.58 4.36 3.05
N SER A 27 3.84 4.55 1.96
CA SER A 27 2.87 5.64 1.81
C SER A 27 1.71 5.53 2.80
N TRP A 28 1.17 4.32 3.01
CA TRP A 28 0.13 4.07 4.00
C TRP A 28 0.62 4.33 5.42
N LEU A 29 1.80 3.82 5.79
CA LEU A 29 2.40 4.06 7.10
C LEU A 29 2.62 5.56 7.35
N PHE A 30 3.16 6.27 6.36
CA PHE A 30 3.38 7.71 6.46
C PHE A 30 2.06 8.48 6.59
N GLY A 31 1.06 8.20 5.77
CA GLY A 31 -0.23 8.89 5.80
C GLY A 31 -1.05 8.62 7.08
N ILE A 32 -1.00 7.40 7.61
CA ILE A 32 -1.61 7.07 8.90
C ILE A 32 -0.90 7.81 10.03
N THR A 33 0.43 7.86 10.00
CA THR A 33 1.23 8.53 11.03
C THR A 33 1.01 10.04 11.01
N ASP A 34 1.02 10.66 9.83
CA ASP A 34 0.74 12.09 9.65
C ASP A 34 -0.63 12.49 10.21
N ARG A 35 -1.69 11.78 9.80
CA ARG A 35 -3.04 12.01 10.34
C ARG A 35 -3.13 11.74 11.83
N SER A 36 -2.45 10.71 12.34
CA SER A 36 -2.42 10.43 13.78
C SER A 36 -1.77 11.56 14.57
N ILE A 37 -0.65 12.11 14.08
CA ILE A 37 0.07 13.21 14.72
C ILE A 37 -0.76 14.49 14.67
N ALA A 38 -1.40 14.80 13.54
CA ALA A 38 -2.27 15.95 13.40
C ALA A 38 -3.46 15.87 14.38
N SER A 39 -4.19 14.75 14.40
CA SER A 39 -5.33 14.55 15.31
C SER A 39 -4.92 14.52 16.79
N PHE A 40 -3.70 14.07 17.11
CA PHE A 40 -3.17 14.11 18.47
C PHE A 40 -2.73 15.53 18.87
N SER A 41 -2.16 16.29 17.93
CA SER A 41 -1.75 17.69 18.14
C SER A 41 -2.94 18.63 18.32
N ASP A 42 -4.07 18.32 17.68
CA ASP A 42 -5.31 19.08 17.84
C ASP A 42 -5.98 18.86 19.21
N GLY A 43 -5.48 17.93 20.04
CA GLY A 43 -5.91 17.72 21.43
C GLY A 43 -7.31 17.15 21.59
N TYR A 44 -8.01 16.88 20.47
CA TYR A 44 -9.35 16.33 20.43
C TYR A 44 -9.40 15.22 19.40
N LEU A 45 -9.34 13.96 19.86
CA LEU A 45 -9.60 12.82 19.01
C LEU A 45 -11.10 12.77 18.71
N SER A 46 -11.50 13.42 17.62
CA SER A 46 -12.87 13.35 17.14
C SER A 46 -13.22 11.91 16.75
N ALA A 47 -14.46 11.49 16.98
CA ALA A 47 -14.96 10.19 16.51
C ALA A 47 -14.79 10.03 14.99
N LEU A 48 -14.79 11.16 14.26
CA LEU A 48 -14.52 11.21 12.82
C LEU A 48 -13.07 10.83 12.50
N ASP A 49 -12.10 11.39 13.23
CA ASP A 49 -10.67 11.08 13.03
C ASP A 49 -10.37 9.62 13.35
N LEU A 50 -10.99 9.09 14.40
CA LEU A 50 -10.85 7.68 14.77
C LEU A 50 -11.42 6.76 13.68
N THR A 51 -12.60 7.07 13.15
CA THR A 51 -13.23 6.31 12.06
C THR A 51 -12.39 6.38 10.78
N GLN A 52 -11.80 7.54 10.50
CA GLN A 52 -10.95 7.76 9.35
C GLN A 52 -9.62 7.01 9.47
N LEU A 53 -9.02 7.00 10.67
CA LEU A 53 -7.82 6.25 10.96
C LEU A 53 -8.07 4.74 10.87
N PHE A 54 -9.20 4.27 11.41
CA PHE A 54 -9.62 2.87 11.32
C PHE A 54 -9.87 2.44 9.87
N THR A 55 -10.51 3.29 9.07
CA THR A 55 -10.73 3.04 7.65
C THR A 55 -9.40 2.99 6.89
N ALA A 56 -8.50 3.94 7.14
CA ALA A 56 -7.16 3.95 6.55
C ALA A 56 -6.35 2.70 6.93
N ALA A 57 -6.43 2.27 8.20
CA ALA A 57 -5.81 1.03 8.67
C ALA A 57 -6.41 -0.21 8.00
N THR A 58 -7.74 -0.26 7.83
CA THR A 58 -8.42 -1.36 7.13
C THR A 58 -7.99 -1.46 5.67
N PHE A 59 -7.87 -0.32 4.99
CA PHE A 59 -7.39 -0.26 3.61
C PHE A 59 -5.90 -0.60 3.51
N PHE A 60 -5.10 -0.21 4.50
CA PHE A 60 -3.70 -0.63 4.58
C PHE A 60 -3.58 -2.15 4.74
N VAL A 61 -4.40 -2.78 5.59
CA VAL A 61 -4.43 -4.24 5.74
C VAL A 61 -4.86 -4.89 4.42
N ALA A 62 -5.90 -4.38 3.76
CA ALA A 62 -6.31 -4.85 2.44
C ALA A 62 -5.18 -4.71 1.39
N TRP A 63 -4.40 -3.62 1.47
CA TRP A 63 -3.23 -3.40 0.61
C TRP A 63 -2.11 -4.41 0.88
N LEU A 64 -1.86 -4.79 2.14
CA LEU A 64 -0.93 -5.86 2.49
C LEU A 64 -1.36 -7.21 1.89
N PHE A 65 -2.66 -7.50 1.89
CA PHE A 65 -3.20 -8.70 1.26
C PHE A 65 -3.15 -8.67 -0.27
N LEU A 66 -3.12 -7.48 -0.88
CA LEU A 66 -2.94 -7.29 -2.32
C LEU A 66 -1.51 -7.58 -2.81
N LYS A 67 -0.66 -8.18 -1.96
CA LYS A 67 0.72 -8.54 -2.28
C LYS A 67 0.79 -9.21 -3.66
N PRO A 68 1.59 -8.67 -4.60
CA PRO A 68 1.69 -9.26 -5.92
C PRO A 68 2.28 -10.67 -5.80
N ILE A 69 1.41 -11.67 -5.96
CA ILE A 69 1.81 -13.07 -6.10
C ILE A 69 2.41 -13.16 -7.49
N SER A 70 3.74 -13.13 -7.57
CA SER A 70 4.43 -13.50 -8.81
C SER A 70 4.11 -14.96 -9.06
N LYS A 71 3.17 -15.24 -9.97
CA LYS A 71 3.04 -16.58 -10.53
C LYS A 71 4.35 -16.84 -11.27
N ALA A 72 5.21 -17.64 -10.64
CA ALA A 72 6.37 -18.22 -11.27
C ALA A 72 5.91 -19.13 -12.43
#